data_AF-A0A1I7HTH4-F1
#
_entry.id   AF-A0A1I7HTH4-F1
#
_cell.length_a   1.000
_cell.length_b   1.000
_cell.length_c   1.000
_cell.angle_alpha   90.00
_cell.angle_beta   90.00
_cell.angle_gamma   90.00
#
_symmetry.space_group_name_H-M   'P 1'
#
loop_
_entity.id
_entity.type
_entity.pdbx_description
1 polymer ?
#
loop_
_entity_poly.entity_id
_entity_poly.type
_entity_poly.pdbx_seq_one_letter_code
_entity_poly.pdbx_strand_id
1 'polypeptide(L)'
;MQFKYYFCLLLIFVISACNDRTDPEPGQSGTNVEKAVTIDIGKTFQTIDGFGASDCWTANYVGRDWEANQKESIARLLFSQDINNGTPEGIGLSMWRFNLGAGTAEQGDDSGIDDKSRRAESFLNADGTYDWSRQQGQQYFLEKAREYGCGSFVMFSNSPPVHYTYNGKGFSARGARSNLKEEHYDDFAAYIANVAEYFKNNKNITFSYISPVNEPQYNWESGQEGSGWQNAEIKRLVMGLDNALSRKNLDSRILITESGDWEYLYKIKGDAARSNQITEFFSPESANYIGDLTHVDLLIGGHSYWTDGNWDTMKSVRSQLGAAASAKGLKIYQTEWSMLGDHFNDKDYPGHESATPLDIALHMSKVIYHDLTTANVSSWSFWTSMDMARWDHKNRFLLIDLVPGSGIYGDISESGRHEATKSLWVLGNYSLFIRPGYQRVDLSIANPSSSFFGSAWMSPDKKRLVVVYTNMTGKSIAIDLNVTGLGRHSSVKQYTTSRTKDLGENTPSGEETVIDPLSVTTFVYEF
;
A
#
# COMPACT_ATOMS: atom_id res chain seq x y z
N MET A 1 24.01 -52.48 -61.11
CA MET A 1 24.01 -53.20 -59.81
C MET A 1 22.98 -52.53 -58.92
N GLN A 2 21.76 -53.06 -58.80
CA GLN A 2 21.26 -53.87 -57.65
C GLN A 2 21.48 -53.15 -56.31
N PHE A 3 20.51 -52.86 -55.42
CA PHE A 3 19.18 -53.44 -55.17
C PHE A 3 18.33 -52.55 -54.22
N LYS A 4 17.00 -52.63 -54.41
CA LYS A 4 15.87 -52.67 -53.43
C LYS A 4 15.48 -51.50 -52.51
N TYR A 5 14.21 -51.12 -52.70
CA TYR A 5 13.29 -50.37 -51.83
C TYR A 5 13.10 -50.98 -50.44
N TYR A 6 12.91 -50.11 -49.44
CA TYR A 6 11.94 -50.35 -48.35
C TYR A 6 11.12 -49.10 -48.07
N PHE A 7 9.81 -49.33 -48.08
CA PHE A 7 8.72 -48.42 -47.77
C PHE A 7 8.61 -48.30 -46.24
N CYS A 8 8.53 -47.09 -45.69
CA CYS A 8 8.11 -46.89 -44.30
C CYS A 8 7.14 -45.71 -44.25
N LEU A 9 5.90 -46.03 -43.87
CA LEU A 9 4.81 -45.10 -43.62
C LEU A 9 5.19 -44.14 -42.49
N LEU A 10 5.08 -42.84 -42.75
CA LEU A 10 4.99 -41.81 -41.71
C LEU A 10 3.56 -41.75 -41.19
N LEU A 11 3.35 -42.30 -39.99
CA LEU A 11 2.15 -42.06 -39.17
C LEU A 11 2.34 -40.75 -38.43
N ILE A 12 1.68 -39.69 -38.91
CA ILE A 12 1.53 -38.42 -38.18
C ILE A 12 0.40 -38.61 -37.16
N PHE A 13 0.75 -38.75 -35.88
CA PHE A 13 -0.20 -38.58 -34.79
C PHE A 13 -0.46 -37.09 -34.58
N VAL A 14 -1.60 -36.61 -35.04
CA VAL A 14 -2.16 -35.32 -34.61
C VAL A 14 -2.77 -35.54 -33.23
N ILE A 15 -2.07 -35.09 -32.19
CA ILE A 15 -2.65 -34.98 -30.85
C ILE A 15 -3.41 -33.64 -30.83
N SER A 16 -4.72 -33.70 -31.05
CA SER A 16 -5.62 -32.60 -30.70
C SER A 16 -5.73 -32.54 -29.17
N ALA A 17 -4.88 -31.73 -28.53
CA ALA A 17 -5.15 -31.24 -27.20
C ALA A 17 -6.13 -30.06 -27.34
N CYS A 18 -7.41 -30.31 -27.06
CA CYS A 18 -8.40 -29.25 -26.90
C CYS A 18 -7.98 -28.39 -25.69
N ASN A 19 -7.44 -27.21 -25.96
CA ASN A 19 -7.26 -26.17 -24.96
C ASN A 19 -8.28 -25.06 -25.26
N ASP A 20 -9.57 -25.41 -25.23
CA ASP A 20 -10.65 -24.44 -25.38
C ASP A 20 -10.99 -23.88 -24.00
N ARG A 21 -10.15 -22.97 -23.51
CA ARG A 21 -10.67 -21.81 -22.77
C ARG A 21 -10.98 -20.76 -23.81
N THR A 22 -12.13 -20.92 -24.47
CA THR A 22 -12.73 -19.84 -25.23
C THR A 22 -13.24 -18.81 -24.23
N ASP A 23 -12.61 -17.63 -24.23
CA ASP A 23 -13.04 -16.49 -23.44
C ASP A 23 -14.44 -16.02 -23.90
N PRO A 24 -15.35 -15.68 -22.99
CA PRO A 24 -16.56 -14.96 -23.38
C PRO A 24 -16.18 -13.56 -23.86
N GLU A 25 -16.65 -13.18 -25.05
CA GLU A 25 -16.62 -11.79 -25.50
C GLU A 25 -17.34 -10.87 -24.49
N PRO A 26 -16.88 -9.61 -24.31
CA PRO A 26 -17.64 -8.63 -23.56
C PRO A 26 -18.92 -8.32 -24.32
N GLY A 27 -20.07 -8.77 -23.78
CA GLY A 27 -21.39 -8.42 -24.29
C GLY A 27 -22.27 -9.58 -24.76
N GLN A 28 -21.87 -10.84 -24.65
CA GLN A 28 -22.81 -11.95 -24.85
C GLN A 28 -23.44 -12.39 -23.53
N SER A 29 -24.77 -12.29 -23.50
CA SER A 29 -25.72 -12.75 -22.49
C SER A 29 -25.50 -14.21 -22.06
N GLY A 30 -24.46 -14.48 -21.27
CA GLY A 30 -24.48 -15.55 -20.29
C GLY A 30 -25.41 -15.11 -19.16
N THR A 31 -26.23 -16.01 -18.64
CA THR A 31 -27.15 -15.71 -17.52
C THR A 31 -26.39 -15.00 -16.40
N ASN A 32 -26.70 -13.72 -16.15
CA ASN A 32 -26.17 -12.99 -15.01
C ASN A 32 -26.49 -13.79 -13.74
N VAL A 33 -25.49 -13.97 -12.88
CA VAL A 33 -25.78 -14.45 -11.53
C VAL A 33 -26.30 -13.26 -10.75
N GLU A 34 -27.55 -13.32 -10.33
CA GLU A 34 -28.16 -12.25 -9.54
C GLU A 34 -27.70 -12.36 -8.07
N LYS A 35 -27.36 -11.22 -7.47
CA LYS A 35 -26.98 -11.08 -6.07
C LYS A 35 -27.78 -9.95 -5.44
N ALA A 36 -28.60 -10.30 -4.45
CA ALA A 36 -29.23 -9.32 -3.58
C ALA A 36 -28.18 -8.70 -2.64
N VAL A 37 -28.13 -7.37 -2.62
CA VAL A 37 -27.25 -6.57 -1.77
C VAL A 37 -28.07 -5.55 -1.00
N THR A 38 -27.82 -5.46 0.31
CA THR A 38 -28.43 -4.44 1.17
C THR A 38 -27.36 -3.53 1.73
N ILE A 39 -27.60 -2.21 1.68
CA ILE A 39 -26.78 -1.19 2.32
C ILE A 39 -27.62 -0.45 3.36
N ASP A 40 -27.14 -0.39 4.60
CA ASP A 40 -27.78 0.35 5.69
C ASP A 40 -26.90 1.50 6.17
N ILE A 41 -27.23 2.72 5.75
CA ILE A 41 -26.42 3.90 6.08
C ILE A 41 -26.52 4.33 7.54
N GLY A 42 -27.49 3.77 8.29
CA GLY A 42 -27.64 3.99 9.73
C GLY A 42 -26.62 3.19 10.56
N LYS A 43 -26.04 2.13 9.99
CA LYS A 43 -24.98 1.34 10.61
C LYS A 43 -23.63 1.78 10.08
N THR A 44 -22.86 2.46 10.93
CA THR A 44 -21.58 3.06 10.55
C THR A 44 -20.42 2.39 11.27
N PHE A 45 -19.24 2.45 10.65
CA PHE A 45 -18.00 1.94 11.22
C PHE A 45 -16.93 3.04 11.16
N GLN A 46 -15.69 2.71 10.81
CA GLN A 46 -14.59 3.66 10.78
C GLN A 46 -14.72 4.71 9.67
N THR A 47 -14.06 5.84 9.89
CA THR A 47 -13.81 6.88 8.88
C THR A 47 -12.44 6.65 8.23
N ILE A 48 -12.37 6.79 6.91
CA ILE A 48 -11.12 6.72 6.16
C ILE A 48 -10.36 8.02 6.30
N ASP A 49 -9.07 7.89 6.60
CA ASP A 49 -8.12 8.99 6.65
C ASP A 49 -7.32 9.10 5.35
N GLY A 50 -7.13 7.98 4.65
CA GLY A 50 -6.61 8.03 3.29
C GLY A 50 -6.14 6.72 2.69
N PHE A 51 -5.73 6.83 1.42
CA PHE A 51 -5.02 5.80 0.68
C PHE A 51 -3.67 6.35 0.23
N GLY A 52 -2.63 5.54 0.34
CA GLY A 52 -1.27 5.97 0.03
C GLY A 52 -0.40 4.95 -0.68
N ALA A 53 0.82 5.38 -0.94
CA ALA A 53 1.94 4.57 -1.38
C ALA A 53 3.25 5.22 -0.90
N SER A 54 4.36 4.49 -1.04
CA SER A 54 5.68 4.94 -0.63
C SER A 54 6.55 5.39 -1.80
N ASP A 55 7.42 6.35 -1.51
CA ASP A 55 8.48 6.82 -2.40
C ASP A 55 9.77 5.98 -2.32
N CYS A 56 9.80 4.96 -1.45
CA CYS A 56 10.81 3.90 -1.50
C CYS A 56 10.84 3.30 -2.91
N TRP A 57 11.97 3.13 -3.56
CA TRP A 57 13.22 3.89 -3.40
C TRP A 57 13.53 4.74 -4.63
N THR A 58 13.06 4.27 -5.78
CA THR A 58 13.35 4.80 -7.11
C THR A 58 12.80 6.21 -7.33
N ALA A 59 11.84 6.68 -6.51
CA ALA A 59 11.26 8.01 -6.64
C ALA A 59 12.32 9.12 -6.53
N ASN A 60 13.41 8.91 -5.77
CA ASN A 60 14.51 9.87 -5.72
C ASN A 60 15.22 10.02 -7.07
N TYR A 61 15.46 8.91 -7.77
CA TYR A 61 16.08 8.91 -9.08
C TYR A 61 15.13 9.47 -10.14
N VAL A 62 13.86 9.04 -10.14
CA VAL A 62 12.86 9.52 -11.09
C VAL A 62 12.64 11.02 -10.94
N GLY A 63 12.40 11.52 -9.72
CA GLY A 63 12.11 12.93 -9.52
C GLY A 63 13.31 13.85 -9.81
N ARG A 64 14.54 13.35 -9.62
CA ARG A 64 15.78 14.10 -9.86
C ARG A 64 16.22 14.06 -11.33
N ASP A 65 16.28 12.86 -11.92
CA ASP A 65 17.04 12.59 -13.14
C ASP A 65 16.16 12.37 -14.38
N TRP A 66 14.89 11.97 -14.23
CA TRP A 66 14.03 11.73 -15.39
C TRP A 66 13.54 13.02 -16.05
N GLU A 67 13.27 12.93 -17.35
CA GLU A 67 12.73 14.02 -18.16
C GLU A 67 11.44 14.57 -17.55
N ALA A 68 11.27 15.89 -17.62
CA ALA A 68 10.20 16.60 -16.91
C ALA A 68 8.79 16.05 -17.21
N ASN A 69 8.52 15.68 -18.47
CA ASN A 69 7.25 15.10 -18.88
C ASN A 69 7.02 13.69 -18.32
N GLN A 70 8.08 12.88 -18.15
CA GLN A 70 7.96 11.53 -17.60
C GLN A 70 7.62 11.59 -16.11
N LYS A 71 8.42 12.32 -15.31
CA LYS A 71 8.16 12.44 -13.86
C LYS A 71 6.86 13.17 -13.54
N GLU A 72 6.43 14.13 -14.35
CA GLU A 72 5.11 14.77 -14.22
C GLU A 72 3.97 13.79 -14.57
N SER A 73 4.13 12.95 -15.60
CA SER A 73 3.13 11.93 -15.93
C SER A 73 2.98 10.88 -14.81
N ILE A 74 4.08 10.47 -14.17
CA ILE A 74 4.05 9.58 -13.01
C ILE A 74 3.35 10.25 -11.82
N ALA A 75 3.67 11.52 -11.52
CA ALA A 75 3.00 12.28 -10.47
C ALA A 75 1.48 12.38 -10.72
N ARG A 76 1.08 12.62 -11.97
CA ARG A 76 -0.33 12.65 -12.37
C ARG A 76 -1.03 11.31 -12.13
N LEU A 77 -0.43 10.20 -12.54
CA LEU A 77 -0.98 8.85 -12.31
C LEU A 77 -1.21 8.57 -10.81
N LEU A 78 -0.31 9.03 -9.95
CA LEU A 78 -0.42 8.82 -8.51
C LEU A 78 -1.44 9.76 -7.84
N PHE A 79 -1.42 11.05 -8.18
CA PHE A 79 -2.08 12.07 -7.36
C PHE A 79 -3.27 12.77 -8.02
N SER A 80 -3.39 12.76 -9.35
CA SER A 80 -4.50 13.44 -10.02
C SER A 80 -5.83 12.82 -9.62
N GLN A 81 -6.80 13.68 -9.33
CA GLN A 81 -8.19 13.33 -9.07
C GLN A 81 -9.08 13.59 -10.30
N ASP A 82 -8.50 14.11 -11.39
CA ASP A 82 -9.25 14.51 -12.56
C ASP A 82 -9.71 13.30 -13.39
N ILE A 83 -10.92 13.40 -13.91
CA ILE A 83 -11.52 12.42 -14.82
C ILE A 83 -11.88 13.16 -16.09
N ASN A 84 -11.13 12.90 -17.17
CA ASN A 84 -11.27 13.58 -18.45
C ASN A 84 -12.00 12.67 -19.44
N ASN A 85 -13.21 13.09 -19.83
CA ASN A 85 -14.08 12.34 -20.76
C ASN A 85 -14.29 10.86 -20.37
N GLY A 86 -14.44 10.60 -19.06
CA GLY A 86 -14.64 9.25 -18.53
C GLY A 86 -13.36 8.44 -18.31
N THR A 87 -12.18 9.05 -18.50
CA THR A 87 -10.88 8.42 -18.23
C THR A 87 -10.20 9.14 -17.06
N PRO A 88 -9.98 8.46 -15.91
CA PRO A 88 -9.18 9.03 -14.83
C PRO A 88 -7.74 9.29 -15.26
N GLU A 89 -7.19 10.45 -14.91
CA GLU A 89 -5.78 10.76 -15.14
C GLU A 89 -4.85 10.07 -14.13
N GLY A 90 -5.39 9.73 -12.96
CA GLY A 90 -4.67 9.10 -11.87
C GLY A 90 -5.61 8.53 -10.81
N ILE A 91 -5.01 8.07 -9.72
CA ILE A 91 -5.73 7.37 -8.65
C ILE A 91 -6.00 8.25 -7.42
N GLY A 92 -5.58 9.52 -7.48
CA GLY A 92 -5.88 10.50 -6.45
C GLY A 92 -5.38 10.13 -5.05
N LEU A 93 -4.18 9.54 -4.88
CA LEU A 93 -3.67 9.21 -3.54
C LEU A 93 -3.82 10.41 -2.58
N SER A 94 -4.37 10.15 -1.39
CA SER A 94 -4.64 11.16 -0.37
C SER A 94 -3.63 11.13 0.77
N MET A 95 -2.74 10.14 0.76
CA MET A 95 -1.60 10.01 1.64
C MET A 95 -0.32 9.72 0.84
N TRP A 96 0.81 10.31 1.22
CA TRP A 96 2.11 9.99 0.63
C TRP A 96 3.15 9.71 1.71
N ARG A 97 3.86 8.58 1.58
CA ARG A 97 4.87 8.14 2.54
C ARG A 97 6.27 8.45 1.99
N PHE A 98 6.98 9.33 2.69
CA PHE A 98 8.34 9.78 2.41
C PHE A 98 9.36 9.00 3.24
N ASN A 99 10.24 8.25 2.58
CA ASN A 99 11.34 7.53 3.20
C ASN A 99 12.48 8.49 3.58
N LEU A 100 12.68 8.72 4.87
CA LEU A 100 13.81 9.44 5.43
C LEU A 100 15.04 8.53 5.45
N GLY A 101 15.97 8.77 4.52
CA GLY A 101 17.14 7.92 4.31
C GLY A 101 18.18 8.01 5.43
N ALA A 102 18.87 6.90 5.68
CA ALA A 102 19.90 6.81 6.71
C ALA A 102 21.30 7.28 6.25
N GLY A 103 21.47 7.50 4.95
CA GLY A 103 22.74 7.97 4.38
C GLY A 103 23.60 6.85 3.75
N THR A 104 22.96 5.77 3.30
CA THR A 104 23.67 4.68 2.60
C THR A 104 24.07 5.05 1.17
N ALA A 105 23.41 6.03 0.54
CA ALA A 105 23.78 6.48 -0.80
C ALA A 105 25.18 7.12 -0.81
N GLU A 106 25.49 7.89 0.22
CA GLU A 106 26.76 8.59 0.44
C GLU A 106 27.91 7.62 0.71
N GLN A 107 27.61 6.44 1.25
CA GLN A 107 28.60 5.37 1.44
C GLN A 107 28.91 4.64 0.13
N GLY A 108 28.07 4.78 -0.92
CA GLY A 108 28.26 4.05 -2.17
C GLY A 108 28.37 2.55 -1.93
N ASP A 109 29.37 1.90 -2.52
CA ASP A 109 29.58 0.45 -2.37
C ASP A 109 30.00 0.06 -0.95
N ASP A 110 30.60 0.98 -0.20
CA ASP A 110 30.91 0.76 1.21
C ASP A 110 29.62 0.61 2.04
N SER A 111 28.43 0.98 1.54
CA SER A 111 27.17 0.72 2.24
C SER A 111 26.91 -0.77 2.49
N GLY A 112 27.48 -1.67 1.66
CA GLY A 112 27.16 -3.10 1.65
C GLY A 112 25.77 -3.44 1.10
N ILE A 113 25.10 -2.47 0.47
CA ILE A 113 23.84 -2.67 -0.27
C ILE A 113 24.16 -2.73 -1.76
N ASP A 114 24.09 -3.93 -2.34
CA ASP A 114 24.51 -4.18 -3.73
C ASP A 114 23.64 -3.44 -4.74
N ASP A 115 22.32 -3.45 -4.54
CA ASP A 115 21.40 -2.74 -5.41
C ASP A 115 21.41 -1.24 -5.07
N LYS A 116 22.14 -0.46 -5.88
CA LYS A 116 22.23 1.01 -5.80
C LYS A 116 20.87 1.69 -5.68
N SER A 117 19.81 1.14 -6.30
CA SER A 117 18.46 1.73 -6.23
C SER A 117 17.86 1.70 -4.82
N ARG A 118 18.37 0.84 -3.92
CA ARG A 118 17.91 0.67 -2.54
C ARG A 118 18.70 1.48 -1.52
N ARG A 119 19.71 2.23 -1.95
CA ARG A 119 20.48 3.15 -1.10
C ARG A 119 19.72 4.47 -0.98
N ALA A 120 19.71 5.08 0.22
CA ALA A 120 19.00 6.33 0.48
C ALA A 120 19.94 7.43 0.98
N GLU A 121 19.71 8.65 0.51
CA GLU A 121 20.44 9.85 0.95
C GLU A 121 19.92 10.32 2.33
N SER A 122 20.78 10.91 3.17
CA SER A 122 20.41 11.49 4.46
C SER A 122 20.60 12.99 4.43
N PHE A 123 19.61 13.79 4.84
CA PHE A 123 19.82 15.23 5.04
C PHE A 123 20.93 15.58 6.05
N LEU A 124 21.22 14.69 7.01
CA LEU A 124 22.20 14.91 8.07
C LEU A 124 23.58 14.40 7.65
N ASN A 125 24.57 15.30 7.68
CA ASN A 125 25.98 15.00 7.49
C ASN A 125 26.64 14.49 8.78
N ALA A 126 27.77 13.80 8.65
CA ALA A 126 28.53 13.27 9.78
C ALA A 126 29.10 14.36 10.72
N ASP A 127 29.23 15.60 10.24
CA ASP A 127 29.65 16.76 11.05
C ASP A 127 28.48 17.46 11.77
N GLY A 128 27.26 16.92 11.64
CA GLY A 128 26.04 17.46 12.24
C GLY A 128 25.36 18.57 11.42
N THR A 129 25.91 18.95 10.27
CA THR A 129 25.27 19.93 9.36
C THR A 129 24.18 19.28 8.52
N TYR A 130 23.25 20.10 7.99
CA TYR A 130 22.19 19.63 7.11
C TYR A 130 22.43 20.06 5.66
N ASP A 131 22.27 19.11 4.75
CA ASP A 131 22.28 19.34 3.30
C ASP A 131 20.88 19.13 2.72
N TRP A 132 20.12 20.22 2.63
CA TRP A 132 18.75 20.23 2.10
C TRP A 132 18.67 20.02 0.58
N SER A 133 19.82 19.97 -0.11
CA SER A 133 19.90 19.62 -1.52
C SER A 133 19.81 18.10 -1.77
N ARG A 134 19.74 17.28 -0.71
CA ARG A 134 19.53 15.83 -0.80
C ARG A 134 18.06 15.45 -1.01
N GLN A 135 17.83 14.20 -1.42
CA GLN A 135 16.51 13.62 -1.66
C GLN A 135 15.63 14.45 -2.62
N GLN A 136 16.21 15.14 -3.61
CA GLN A 136 15.49 16.07 -4.48
C GLN A 136 14.33 15.42 -5.24
N GLY A 137 14.49 14.16 -5.67
CA GLY A 137 13.42 13.49 -6.39
C GLY A 137 12.23 13.15 -5.47
N GLN A 138 12.50 12.76 -4.23
CA GLN A 138 11.45 12.55 -3.24
C GLN A 138 10.79 13.87 -2.83
N GLN A 139 11.58 14.95 -2.70
CA GLN A 139 11.05 16.31 -2.50
C GLN A 139 10.11 16.72 -3.65
N TYR A 140 10.48 16.41 -4.90
CA TYR A 140 9.62 16.66 -6.06
C TYR A 140 8.27 15.94 -5.96
N PHE A 141 8.25 14.65 -5.60
CA PHE A 141 6.99 13.91 -5.46
C PHE A 141 6.15 14.39 -4.26
N LEU A 142 6.76 14.80 -3.16
CA LEU A 142 6.07 15.45 -2.04
C LEU A 142 5.38 16.76 -2.47
N GLU A 143 6.11 17.62 -3.19
CA GLU A 143 5.57 18.90 -3.70
C GLU A 143 4.43 18.65 -4.70
N LYS A 144 4.59 17.68 -5.60
CA LYS A 144 3.54 17.28 -6.55
C LYS A 144 2.31 16.71 -5.87
N ALA A 145 2.49 15.81 -4.91
CA ALA A 145 1.38 15.27 -4.13
C ALA A 145 0.55 16.41 -3.53
N ARG A 146 1.20 17.40 -2.90
CA ARG A 146 0.51 18.58 -2.36
C ARG A 146 -0.18 19.40 -3.46
N GLU A 147 0.49 19.67 -4.59
CA GLU A 147 -0.10 20.41 -5.72
C GLU A 147 -1.38 19.76 -6.25
N TYR A 148 -1.44 18.43 -6.29
CA TYR A 148 -2.61 17.64 -6.70
C TYR A 148 -3.65 17.45 -5.56
N GLY A 149 -3.43 18.05 -4.39
CA GLY A 149 -4.39 18.04 -3.27
C GLY A 149 -4.29 16.82 -2.34
N CYS A 150 -3.15 16.12 -2.32
CA CYS A 150 -2.86 15.13 -1.28
C CYS A 150 -2.80 15.84 0.08
N GLY A 151 -3.61 15.38 1.04
CA GLY A 151 -3.86 16.07 2.31
C GLY A 151 -3.09 15.53 3.51
N SER A 152 -2.38 14.41 3.37
CA SER A 152 -1.66 13.78 4.48
C SER A 152 -0.29 13.26 4.06
N PHE A 153 0.74 13.60 4.83
CA PHE A 153 2.10 13.15 4.58
C PHE A 153 2.62 12.35 5.76
N VAL A 154 3.29 11.24 5.47
CA VAL A 154 3.96 10.41 6.48
C VAL A 154 5.46 10.45 6.21
N MET A 155 6.25 10.84 7.18
CA MET A 155 7.71 10.63 7.13
C MET A 155 8.00 9.33 7.86
N PHE A 156 8.66 8.38 7.21
CA PHE A 156 9.06 7.13 7.87
C PHE A 156 10.53 6.86 7.68
N SER A 157 11.14 6.08 8.59
CA SER A 157 12.55 5.73 8.53
C SER A 157 12.74 4.22 8.68
N ASN A 158 13.53 3.64 7.78
CA ASN A 158 13.92 2.23 7.88
C ASN A 158 15.09 2.03 8.86
N SER A 159 15.98 3.02 9.00
CA SER A 159 17.19 2.91 9.81
C SER A 159 17.64 4.27 10.36
N PRO A 160 18.24 4.33 11.56
CA PRO A 160 18.90 5.54 12.03
C PRO A 160 20.04 5.98 11.12
N PRO A 161 20.43 7.27 11.10
CA PRO A 161 21.58 7.75 10.33
C PRO A 161 22.83 6.89 10.54
N VAL A 162 23.52 6.52 9.46
CA VAL A 162 24.61 5.54 9.50
C VAL A 162 25.74 5.91 10.47
N HIS A 163 25.98 7.20 10.74
CA HIS A 163 27.00 7.63 11.70
C HIS A 163 26.57 7.47 13.18
N TYR A 164 25.27 7.34 13.44
CA TYR A 164 24.71 7.02 14.75
C TYR A 164 24.58 5.52 15.01
N THR A 165 24.78 4.66 14.00
CA THR A 165 24.64 3.22 14.16
C THR A 165 25.89 2.54 14.68
N TYR A 166 25.74 1.37 15.32
CA TYR A 166 26.83 0.59 15.90
C TYR A 166 27.84 0.09 14.87
N ASN A 167 27.37 -0.35 13.71
CA ASN A 167 28.23 -0.87 12.63
C ASN A 167 28.61 0.18 11.58
N GLY A 168 28.10 1.41 11.71
CA GLY A 168 28.32 2.44 10.71
C GLY A 168 27.61 2.19 9.38
N LYS A 169 26.57 1.33 9.33
CA LYS A 169 25.81 0.95 8.12
C LYS A 169 24.31 1.15 8.33
N GLY A 170 23.57 1.12 7.21
CA GLY A 170 22.11 1.22 7.20
C GLY A 170 21.38 -0.08 7.53
N PHE A 171 22.01 -1.24 7.38
CA PHE A 171 21.50 -2.54 7.85
C PHE A 171 22.07 -2.87 9.24
N SER A 172 21.46 -3.80 9.98
CA SER A 172 21.82 -4.13 11.36
C SER A 172 22.66 -5.41 11.47
N ALA A 173 23.73 -5.36 12.26
CA ALA A 173 24.47 -6.54 12.72
C ALA A 173 24.10 -6.94 14.17
N ARG A 174 23.03 -6.35 14.73
CA ARG A 174 22.60 -6.54 16.12
C ARG A 174 21.38 -7.46 16.29
N GLY A 175 20.91 -8.06 15.20
CA GLY A 175 19.79 -8.98 15.20
C GLY A 175 18.53 -8.34 15.79
N ALA A 176 18.06 -8.89 16.91
CA ALA A 176 16.83 -8.47 17.58
C ALA A 176 16.88 -7.13 18.32
N ARG A 177 17.98 -6.38 18.24
CA ARG A 177 18.18 -5.10 18.93
C ARG A 177 18.44 -3.97 17.94
N SER A 178 18.08 -2.76 18.36
CA SER A 178 18.33 -1.52 17.61
C SER A 178 19.77 -1.41 17.13
N ASN A 179 20.00 -1.01 15.89
CA ASN A 179 21.33 -0.65 15.41
C ASN A 179 21.78 0.74 15.88
N LEU A 180 20.94 1.50 16.60
CA LEU A 180 21.25 2.83 17.14
C LEU A 180 22.12 2.75 18.41
N LYS A 181 23.23 3.49 18.45
CA LYS A 181 24.06 3.62 19.67
C LYS A 181 23.28 4.27 20.81
N GLU A 182 23.57 3.87 22.04
CA GLU A 182 22.83 4.28 23.24
C GLU A 182 22.81 5.81 23.43
N GLU A 183 23.88 6.49 23.05
CA GLU A 183 24.05 7.94 23.16
C GLU A 183 23.26 8.75 22.12
N HIS A 184 22.75 8.13 21.05
CA HIS A 184 22.18 8.84 19.89
C HIS A 184 20.65 8.74 19.75
N TYR A 185 19.93 8.28 20.78
CA TYR A 185 18.46 8.26 20.76
C TYR A 185 17.86 9.66 20.62
N ASP A 186 18.35 10.62 21.41
CA ASP A 186 17.88 12.00 21.35
C ASP A 186 18.34 12.70 20.06
N ASP A 187 19.53 12.36 19.55
CA ASP A 187 20.05 12.88 18.29
C ASP A 187 19.21 12.42 17.09
N PHE A 188 18.82 11.14 17.06
CA PHE A 188 17.96 10.61 16.00
C PHE A 188 16.56 11.24 16.04
N ALA A 189 15.98 11.37 17.24
CA ALA A 189 14.72 12.09 17.43
C ALA A 189 14.81 13.55 16.97
N ALA A 190 15.89 14.25 17.31
CA ALA A 190 16.14 15.62 16.87
C ALA A 190 16.30 15.72 15.36
N TYR A 191 16.98 14.76 14.72
CA TYR A 191 17.12 14.68 13.27
C TYR A 191 15.76 14.63 12.57
N ILE A 192 14.91 13.67 12.96
CA ILE A 192 13.58 13.51 12.39
C ILE A 192 12.75 14.81 12.56
N ALA A 193 12.77 15.40 13.76
CA ALA A 193 12.04 16.63 14.04
C ALA A 193 12.59 17.85 13.29
N ASN A 194 13.90 17.95 13.08
CA ASN A 194 14.53 19.01 12.27
C ASN A 194 14.11 18.92 10.80
N VAL A 195 14.06 17.70 10.23
CA VAL A 195 13.59 17.50 8.86
C VAL A 195 12.11 17.87 8.75
N ALA A 196 11.27 17.43 9.68
CA ALA A 196 9.85 17.79 9.69
C ALA A 196 9.62 19.31 9.77
N GLU A 197 10.40 20.00 10.61
CA GLU A 197 10.38 21.47 10.71
C GLU A 197 10.83 22.16 9.41
N TYR A 198 11.88 21.67 8.76
CA TYR A 198 12.34 22.21 7.48
C TYR A 198 11.24 22.14 6.42
N PHE A 199 10.58 20.99 6.26
CA PHE A 199 9.49 20.85 5.29
C PHE A 199 8.28 21.73 5.64
N LYS A 200 7.92 21.84 6.93
CA LYS A 200 6.84 22.73 7.38
C LYS A 200 7.15 24.18 7.01
N ASN A 201 8.33 24.67 7.37
CA ASN A 201 8.68 26.09 7.27
C ASN A 201 9.08 26.53 5.86
N ASN A 202 9.80 25.67 5.11
CA ASN A 202 10.41 26.05 3.85
C ASN A 202 9.69 25.48 2.63
N LYS A 203 8.97 24.37 2.80
CA LYS A 203 8.24 23.72 1.73
C LYS A 203 6.74 23.82 1.88
N ASN A 204 6.21 24.34 2.99
CA ASN A 204 4.76 24.34 3.29
C ASN A 204 4.16 22.92 3.16
N ILE A 205 4.88 21.95 3.73
CA ILE A 205 4.48 20.53 3.79
C ILE A 205 4.57 20.13 5.26
N THR A 206 3.43 19.82 5.87
CA THR A 206 3.38 19.31 7.23
C THR A 206 3.21 17.80 7.19
N PHE A 207 4.11 17.07 7.87
CA PHE A 207 3.95 15.64 8.07
C PHE A 207 2.90 15.41 9.16
N SER A 208 1.75 14.87 8.76
CA SER A 208 0.69 14.46 9.68
C SER A 208 1.19 13.38 10.64
N TYR A 209 1.98 12.45 10.10
CA TYR A 209 2.54 11.33 10.85
C TYR A 209 4.04 11.20 10.65
N ILE A 210 4.73 10.75 11.70
CA ILE A 210 6.15 10.41 11.71
C ILE A 210 6.28 8.99 12.25
N SER A 211 6.93 8.12 11.47
CA SER A 211 7.12 6.72 11.78
C SER A 211 8.61 6.39 11.92
N PRO A 212 9.14 6.30 13.15
CA PRO A 212 10.60 6.28 13.36
C PRO A 212 11.22 4.89 13.23
N VAL A 213 10.42 3.83 13.04
CA VAL A 213 10.88 2.43 12.96
C VAL A 213 10.09 1.70 11.86
N ASN A 214 10.72 0.70 11.22
CA ASN A 214 10.09 -0.16 10.22
C ASN A 214 10.31 -1.64 10.54
N GLU A 215 9.25 -2.45 10.52
CA GLU A 215 9.22 -3.89 10.82
C GLU A 215 10.20 -4.33 11.93
N PRO A 216 10.01 -3.83 13.16
CA PRO A 216 10.98 -3.98 14.24
C PRO A 216 11.26 -5.44 14.64
N GLN A 217 10.38 -6.37 14.24
CA GLN A 217 10.52 -7.80 14.51
C GLN A 217 11.60 -8.49 13.65
N TYR A 218 12.07 -7.90 12.56
CA TYR A 218 13.10 -8.49 11.71
C TYR A 218 14.51 -8.05 12.11
N ASN A 219 15.51 -8.85 11.75
CA ASN A 219 16.91 -8.59 12.09
C ASN A 219 17.60 -7.61 11.15
N TRP A 220 17.09 -7.48 9.92
CA TRP A 220 17.60 -6.55 8.90
C TRP A 220 19.11 -6.65 8.63
N GLU A 221 19.59 -7.85 8.29
CA GLU A 221 21.03 -8.16 8.25
C GLU A 221 21.74 -7.73 6.96
N SER A 222 21.01 -7.49 5.86
CA SER A 222 21.57 -7.07 4.57
C SER A 222 20.48 -6.63 3.57
N GLY A 223 20.91 -6.16 2.39
CA GLY A 223 20.06 -5.99 1.20
C GLY A 223 19.22 -4.71 1.13
N GLN A 224 19.00 -4.03 2.26
CA GLN A 224 18.36 -2.71 2.38
C GLN A 224 18.68 -2.05 3.73
N GLU A 225 18.32 -0.78 3.88
CA GLU A 225 18.30 -0.13 5.20
C GLU A 225 17.26 -0.80 6.12
N GLY A 226 17.60 -0.99 7.39
CA GLY A 226 16.73 -1.65 8.36
C GLY A 226 17.39 -1.82 9.72
N SER A 227 16.59 -1.88 10.78
CA SER A 227 17.04 -2.17 12.14
C SER A 227 15.97 -2.96 12.89
N GLY A 228 16.37 -4.04 13.57
CA GLY A 228 15.50 -4.68 14.56
C GLY A 228 15.30 -3.76 15.76
N TRP A 229 14.19 -3.88 16.49
CA TRP A 229 13.96 -3.09 17.69
C TRP A 229 13.18 -3.88 18.74
N GLN A 230 13.60 -3.76 20.00
CA GLN A 230 12.79 -4.17 21.15
C GLN A 230 11.74 -3.13 21.50
N ASN A 231 10.62 -3.55 22.08
CA ASN A 231 9.54 -2.65 22.49
C ASN A 231 10.04 -1.56 23.46
N ALA A 232 10.99 -1.89 24.35
CA ALA A 232 11.65 -0.91 25.22
C ALA A 232 12.52 0.10 24.46
N GLU A 233 13.19 -0.33 23.38
CA GLU A 233 13.99 0.53 22.51
C GLU A 233 13.08 1.46 21.67
N ILE A 234 11.95 0.93 21.15
CA ILE A 234 10.91 1.74 20.49
C ILE A 234 10.37 2.80 21.44
N LYS A 235 9.98 2.42 22.67
CA LYS A 235 9.50 3.38 23.68
C LYS A 235 10.50 4.50 23.90
N ARG A 236 11.78 4.19 24.08
CA ARG A 236 12.82 5.19 24.30
C ARG A 236 12.91 6.19 23.14
N LEU A 237 12.88 5.69 21.90
CA LEU A 237 12.90 6.54 20.71
C LEU A 237 11.64 7.40 20.60
N VAL A 238 10.46 6.84 20.87
CA VAL A 238 9.18 7.56 20.86
C VAL A 238 9.18 8.68 21.90
N MET A 239 9.69 8.45 23.12
CA MET A 239 9.82 9.50 24.14
C MET A 239 10.77 10.62 23.71
N GLY A 240 11.90 10.28 23.08
CA GLY A 240 12.82 11.28 22.52
C GLY A 240 12.16 12.12 21.43
N LEU A 241 11.42 11.46 20.52
CA LEU A 241 10.72 12.10 19.42
C LEU A 241 9.57 12.99 19.91
N ASP A 242 8.77 12.54 20.87
CA ASP A 242 7.70 13.34 21.49
C ASP A 242 8.25 14.67 22.03
N ASN A 243 9.35 14.59 22.80
CA ASN A 243 10.03 15.78 23.32
C ASN A 243 10.57 16.69 22.19
N ALA A 244 11.16 16.11 21.14
CA ALA A 244 11.72 16.87 20.03
C ALA A 244 10.63 17.62 19.23
N LEU A 245 9.48 16.98 18.99
CA LEU A 245 8.32 17.59 18.33
C LEU A 245 7.72 18.72 19.18
N SER A 246 7.54 18.49 20.48
CA SER A 246 7.04 19.49 21.42
C SER A 246 7.94 20.73 21.49
N ARG A 247 9.27 20.55 21.57
CA ARG A 247 10.23 21.66 21.59
C ARG A 247 10.19 22.52 20.34
N LYS A 248 9.80 21.95 19.20
CA LYS A 248 9.67 22.63 17.91
C LYS A 248 8.25 23.10 17.58
N ASN A 249 7.28 22.85 18.46
CA ASN A 249 5.88 23.18 18.23
C ASN A 249 5.37 22.58 16.90
N LEU A 250 5.70 21.30 16.67
CA LEU A 250 5.23 20.52 15.52
C LEU A 250 4.00 19.71 15.92
N ASP A 251 2.91 19.82 15.15
CA ASP A 251 1.65 19.11 15.43
C ASP A 251 1.65 17.64 14.97
N SER A 252 2.77 17.17 14.44
CA SER A 252 2.95 15.81 13.93
C SER A 252 2.64 14.76 15.00
N ARG A 253 2.05 13.64 14.57
CA ARG A 253 1.75 12.48 15.41
C ARG A 253 2.75 11.36 15.16
N ILE A 254 3.09 10.61 16.19
CA ILE A 254 4.02 9.49 16.10
C ILE A 254 3.21 8.24 15.74
N LEU A 255 3.53 7.65 14.59
CA LEU A 255 2.94 6.42 14.07
C LEU A 255 3.89 5.26 14.38
N ILE A 256 3.40 4.29 15.13
CA ILE A 256 4.11 3.05 15.45
C ILE A 256 3.16 1.87 15.26
N THR A 257 3.63 0.65 15.06
CA THR A 257 5.04 0.22 15.09
C THR A 257 5.56 -0.21 13.72
N GLU A 258 4.75 -0.08 12.68
CA GLU A 258 5.06 -0.59 11.33
C GLU A 258 5.41 -2.08 11.37
N SER A 259 4.69 -2.87 12.18
CA SER A 259 4.97 -4.29 12.23
C SER A 259 4.63 -4.95 10.89
N GLY A 260 5.64 -5.54 10.26
CA GLY A 260 5.54 -6.34 9.03
C GLY A 260 4.49 -7.48 9.03
N ASP A 261 3.88 -7.82 10.17
CA ASP A 261 2.85 -8.86 10.27
C ASP A 261 1.86 -8.53 11.39
N TRP A 262 0.57 -8.51 11.07
CA TRP A 262 -0.51 -8.21 12.01
C TRP A 262 -0.46 -8.97 13.34
N GLU A 263 0.03 -10.21 13.35
CA GLU A 263 0.05 -11.03 14.55
C GLU A 263 1.00 -10.50 15.64
N TYR A 264 2.06 -9.79 15.29
CA TYR A 264 2.95 -9.17 16.27
C TYR A 264 2.28 -8.01 17.02
N LEU A 265 1.19 -7.46 16.50
CA LEU A 265 0.48 -6.38 17.18
C LEU A 265 -0.35 -6.87 18.38
N TYR A 266 -1.01 -8.03 18.29
CA TYR A 266 -2.01 -8.44 19.28
C TYR A 266 -1.68 -9.71 20.07
N LYS A 267 -0.60 -10.42 19.74
CA LYS A 267 -0.16 -11.60 20.50
C LYS A 267 1.36 -11.71 20.56
N ILE A 268 1.83 -12.55 21.47
CA ILE A 268 3.23 -12.97 21.49
C ILE A 268 3.47 -13.89 20.29
N LYS A 269 4.33 -13.45 19.37
CA LYS A 269 4.77 -14.21 18.19
C LYS A 269 6.28 -14.16 18.13
N GLY A 270 6.92 -15.32 18.21
CA GLY A 270 8.38 -15.39 18.28
C GLY A 270 8.91 -14.72 19.56
N ASP A 271 9.63 -13.62 19.38
CA ASP A 271 10.26 -12.87 20.48
C ASP A 271 9.26 -11.97 21.20
N ALA A 272 9.02 -12.23 22.49
CA ALA A 272 8.12 -11.45 23.33
C ALA A 272 8.55 -9.99 23.46
N ALA A 273 9.86 -9.69 23.36
CA ALA A 273 10.36 -8.33 23.46
C ALA A 273 10.03 -7.48 22.23
N ARG A 274 9.45 -8.06 21.16
CA ARG A 274 9.17 -7.41 19.87
C ARG A 274 7.78 -7.70 19.33
N SER A 275 6.91 -8.28 20.17
CA SER A 275 5.55 -8.67 19.82
C SER A 275 4.56 -8.18 20.87
N ASN A 276 3.27 -8.51 20.72
CA ASN A 276 2.16 -8.05 21.55
C ASN A 276 2.08 -6.52 21.71
N GLN A 277 2.41 -5.78 20.64
CA GLN A 277 2.69 -4.35 20.69
C GLN A 277 1.51 -3.48 21.14
N ILE A 278 0.27 -3.86 20.83
CA ILE A 278 -0.93 -3.17 21.34
C ILE A 278 -0.94 -3.18 22.88
N THR A 279 -0.69 -4.35 23.48
CA THR A 279 -0.66 -4.48 24.93
C THR A 279 0.52 -3.70 25.51
N GLU A 280 1.69 -3.83 24.90
CA GLU A 280 2.94 -3.24 25.39
C GLU A 280 2.91 -1.70 25.38
N PHE A 281 2.34 -1.08 24.35
CA PHE A 281 2.36 0.39 24.21
C PHE A 281 1.10 1.07 24.76
N PHE A 282 -0.05 0.37 24.83
CA PHE A 282 -1.36 0.95 25.17
C PHE A 282 -2.06 0.28 26.37
N SER A 283 -1.30 -0.38 27.26
CA SER A 283 -1.78 -0.78 28.59
C SER A 283 -1.03 0.02 29.65
N PRO A 284 -1.71 0.81 30.51
CA PRO A 284 -1.05 1.61 31.56
C PRO A 284 -0.16 0.81 32.51
N GLU A 285 -0.41 -0.49 32.66
CA GLU A 285 0.36 -1.39 33.52
C GLU A 285 1.68 -1.85 32.86
N SER A 286 1.83 -1.65 31.55
CA SER A 286 3.03 -2.03 30.80
C SER A 286 4.20 -1.10 31.11
N ALA A 287 5.39 -1.67 31.30
CA ALA A 287 6.63 -0.89 31.37
C ALA A 287 6.90 -0.10 30.08
N ASN A 288 6.32 -0.53 28.96
CA ASN A 288 6.44 0.09 27.64
C ASN A 288 5.31 1.07 27.31
N TYR A 289 4.42 1.40 28.25
CA TYR A 289 3.32 2.34 28.01
C TYR A 289 3.83 3.71 27.52
N ILE A 290 3.17 4.21 26.47
CA ILE A 290 3.43 5.51 25.81
C ILE A 290 2.12 6.22 25.40
N GLY A 291 0.97 5.69 25.78
CA GLY A 291 -0.34 6.23 25.39
C GLY A 291 -0.72 7.55 26.05
N ASP A 292 0.12 8.08 26.95
CA ASP A 292 -0.02 9.37 27.62
C ASP A 292 0.90 10.48 27.06
N LEU A 293 1.71 10.16 26.04
CA LEU A 293 2.58 11.12 25.38
C LEU A 293 1.79 12.09 24.49
N THR A 294 2.29 13.32 24.35
CA THR A 294 1.58 14.43 23.68
C THR A 294 1.34 14.17 22.20
N HIS A 295 2.32 13.55 21.53
CA HIS A 295 2.33 13.30 20.09
C HIS A 295 1.92 11.86 19.74
N VAL A 296 1.52 11.03 20.70
CA VAL A 296 1.03 9.67 20.44
C VAL A 296 -0.49 9.64 20.47
N ASP A 297 -1.10 9.35 19.33
CA ASP A 297 -2.55 9.11 19.26
C ASP A 297 -2.88 7.67 19.67
N LEU A 298 -4.15 7.41 20.00
CA LEU A 298 -4.69 6.06 20.08
C LEU A 298 -4.81 5.44 18.68
N LEU A 299 -3.66 5.12 18.10
CA LEU A 299 -3.50 4.64 16.74
C LEU A 299 -2.32 3.66 16.66
N ILE A 300 -2.48 2.58 15.89
CA ILE A 300 -1.43 1.61 15.62
C ILE A 300 -1.31 1.34 14.11
N GLY A 301 -0.07 1.34 13.60
CA GLY A 301 0.30 1.01 12.23
C GLY A 301 0.91 -0.39 12.12
N GLY A 302 0.64 -1.07 11.00
CA GLY A 302 1.24 -2.36 10.66
C GLY A 302 0.99 -2.75 9.21
N HIS A 303 1.60 -3.86 8.80
CA HIS A 303 1.67 -4.31 7.42
C HIS A 303 0.83 -5.56 7.22
N SER A 304 0.34 -5.74 5.99
CA SER A 304 -0.58 -6.83 5.67
C SER A 304 0.08 -8.14 5.24
N TYR A 305 1.41 -8.26 5.35
CA TYR A 305 2.16 -9.42 4.88
C TYR A 305 1.93 -10.69 5.71
N TRP A 306 2.31 -11.83 5.12
CA TRP A 306 2.40 -13.19 5.69
C TRP A 306 1.06 -13.81 6.13
N THR A 307 0.03 -13.00 6.27
CA THR A 307 -1.32 -13.36 6.72
C THR A 307 -2.37 -13.09 5.64
N ASP A 308 -1.91 -12.81 4.43
CA ASP A 308 -2.65 -12.43 3.21
C ASP A 308 -2.77 -13.57 2.19
N GLY A 309 -2.37 -14.80 2.55
CA GLY A 309 -2.30 -15.92 1.61
C GLY A 309 -3.65 -16.46 1.13
N ASN A 310 -4.70 -16.39 1.96
CA ASN A 310 -6.06 -16.84 1.61
C ASN A 310 -7.15 -16.14 2.46
N TRP A 311 -8.39 -16.25 2.00
CA TRP A 311 -9.59 -15.65 2.60
C TRP A 311 -9.76 -15.91 4.12
N ASP A 312 -9.65 -17.17 4.55
CA ASP A 312 -9.95 -17.54 5.94
C ASP A 312 -8.86 -17.05 6.90
N THR A 313 -7.59 -17.14 6.49
CA THR A 313 -6.46 -16.56 7.25
C THR A 313 -6.63 -15.05 7.37
N MET A 314 -6.92 -14.35 6.27
CA MET A 314 -7.15 -12.90 6.29
C MET A 314 -8.29 -12.56 7.25
N LYS A 315 -9.46 -13.21 7.11
CA LYS A 315 -10.60 -12.98 8.00
C LYS A 315 -10.25 -13.21 9.47
N SER A 316 -9.61 -14.34 9.80
CA SER A 316 -9.30 -14.71 11.18
C SER A 316 -8.31 -13.75 11.85
N VAL A 317 -7.22 -13.43 11.17
CA VAL A 317 -6.17 -12.53 11.70
C VAL A 317 -6.70 -11.11 11.85
N ARG A 318 -7.38 -10.56 10.82
CA ARG A 318 -7.94 -9.20 10.88
C ARG A 318 -9.05 -9.08 11.93
N SER A 319 -9.82 -10.14 12.19
CA SER A 319 -10.84 -10.14 13.27
C SER A 319 -10.19 -10.05 14.65
N GLN A 320 -9.11 -10.79 14.89
CA GLN A 320 -8.38 -10.73 16.15
C GLN A 320 -7.69 -9.38 16.36
N LEU A 321 -7.07 -8.83 15.31
CA LEU A 321 -6.50 -7.50 15.31
C LEU A 321 -7.56 -6.43 15.63
N GLY A 322 -8.69 -6.44 14.92
CA GLY A 322 -9.79 -5.50 15.13
C GLY A 322 -10.35 -5.56 16.54
N ALA A 323 -10.50 -6.77 17.11
CA ALA A 323 -10.93 -6.95 18.50
C ALA A 323 -9.92 -6.40 19.51
N ALA A 324 -8.63 -6.67 19.33
CA ALA A 324 -7.56 -6.18 20.20
C ALA A 324 -7.44 -4.65 20.17
N ALA A 325 -7.50 -4.05 18.98
CA ALA A 325 -7.47 -2.60 18.82
C ALA A 325 -8.71 -1.94 19.42
N SER A 326 -9.91 -2.47 19.14
CA SER A 326 -11.17 -1.95 19.66
C SER A 326 -11.22 -1.99 21.19
N ALA A 327 -10.69 -3.05 21.81
CA ALA A 327 -10.59 -3.15 23.28
C ALA A 327 -9.73 -2.04 23.92
N LYS A 328 -8.88 -1.38 23.13
CA LYS A 328 -8.03 -0.25 23.53
C LYS A 328 -8.47 1.09 22.93
N GLY A 329 -9.56 1.12 22.17
CA GLY A 329 -10.01 2.32 21.45
C GLY A 329 -9.05 2.78 20.35
N LEU A 330 -8.20 1.88 19.84
CA LEU A 330 -7.19 2.21 18.84
C LEU A 330 -7.78 2.26 17.43
N LYS A 331 -7.38 3.29 16.68
CA LYS A 331 -7.46 3.31 15.22
C LYS A 331 -6.37 2.42 14.63
N ILE A 332 -6.63 1.77 13.50
CA ILE A 332 -5.64 0.91 12.82
C ILE A 332 -5.31 1.50 11.46
N TYR A 333 -4.02 1.64 11.17
CA TYR A 333 -3.50 1.96 9.85
C TYR A 333 -2.80 0.75 9.25
N GLN A 334 -3.16 0.41 8.01
CA GLN A 334 -2.32 -0.41 7.14
C GLN A 334 -1.39 0.52 6.37
N THR A 335 -0.10 0.28 6.54
CA THR A 335 0.94 1.26 6.19
C THR A 335 1.90 0.75 5.12
N GLU A 336 1.87 -0.55 4.85
CA GLU A 336 2.66 -1.18 3.80
C GLU A 336 2.09 -2.55 3.39
N TRP A 337 1.94 -2.74 2.09
CA TRP A 337 1.66 -4.04 1.50
C TRP A 337 2.10 -4.06 0.03
N SER A 338 2.59 -5.20 -0.37
CA SER A 338 2.77 -5.66 -1.75
C SER A 338 2.72 -7.20 -1.72
N MET A 339 2.69 -7.87 -2.87
CA MET A 339 2.55 -9.33 -2.91
C MET A 339 3.89 -10.05 -2.66
N LEU A 340 4.40 -9.97 -1.42
CA LEU A 340 5.67 -10.59 -0.96
C LEU A 340 5.53 -12.06 -0.58
N GLY A 341 6.62 -12.83 -0.71
CA GLY A 341 6.68 -14.25 -0.33
C GLY A 341 6.00 -15.17 -1.34
N ASP A 342 5.85 -16.45 -0.97
CA ASP A 342 5.28 -17.50 -1.84
C ASP A 342 4.10 -18.24 -1.16
N HIS A 343 3.58 -17.72 -0.03
CA HIS A 343 2.55 -18.37 0.80
C HIS A 343 1.12 -18.21 0.26
N PHE A 344 0.94 -17.63 -0.93
CA PHE A 344 -0.37 -17.38 -1.55
C PHE A 344 -1.02 -18.70 -1.98
N ASN A 345 -1.96 -19.15 -1.17
CA ASN A 345 -2.65 -20.43 -1.31
C ASN A 345 -4.18 -20.23 -1.35
N ASP A 346 -4.61 -19.33 -2.22
CA ASP A 346 -6.03 -19.04 -2.44
C ASP A 346 -6.52 -19.73 -3.72
N LYS A 347 -7.71 -20.33 -3.67
CA LYS A 347 -8.33 -21.01 -4.82
C LYS A 347 -8.58 -20.09 -6.02
N ASP A 348 -8.67 -18.78 -5.79
CA ASP A 348 -8.86 -17.77 -6.83
C ASP A 348 -7.54 -17.13 -7.29
N TYR A 349 -6.38 -17.62 -6.81
CA TYR A 349 -5.05 -17.16 -7.22
C TYR A 349 -4.27 -18.31 -7.88
N PRO A 350 -3.84 -18.20 -9.15
CA PRO A 350 -3.23 -19.31 -9.88
C PRO A 350 -1.76 -19.59 -9.52
N GLY A 351 -1.17 -18.86 -8.57
CA GLY A 351 0.26 -18.92 -8.24
C GLY A 351 1.11 -17.98 -9.10
N HIS A 352 2.25 -17.53 -8.58
CA HIS A 352 3.05 -16.43 -9.17
C HIS A 352 3.47 -16.64 -10.62
N GLU A 353 3.88 -17.86 -10.97
CA GLU A 353 4.31 -18.18 -12.34
C GLU A 353 3.16 -17.98 -13.34
N SER A 354 1.96 -18.50 -13.01
CA SER A 354 0.79 -18.47 -13.88
C SER A 354 -0.07 -17.21 -13.74
N ALA A 355 0.13 -16.43 -12.69
CA ALA A 355 -0.65 -15.22 -12.43
C ALA A 355 -0.41 -14.16 -13.50
N THR A 356 -1.51 -13.60 -13.99
CA THR A 356 -1.51 -12.36 -14.77
C THR A 356 -1.41 -11.15 -13.85
N PRO A 357 -1.06 -9.96 -14.37
CA PRO A 357 -1.08 -8.75 -13.56
C PRO A 357 -2.43 -8.43 -12.92
N LEU A 358 -3.53 -8.83 -13.58
CA LEU A 358 -4.88 -8.69 -13.03
C LEU A 358 -5.13 -9.64 -11.87
N ASP A 359 -4.64 -10.89 -11.91
CA ASP A 359 -4.82 -11.84 -10.79
C ASP A 359 -4.14 -11.32 -9.51
N ILE A 360 -2.95 -10.71 -9.66
CA ILE A 360 -2.22 -10.04 -8.58
C ILE A 360 -3.05 -8.88 -8.01
N ALA A 361 -3.61 -8.03 -8.89
CA ALA A 361 -4.40 -6.87 -8.48
C ALA A 361 -5.75 -7.27 -7.83
N LEU A 362 -6.40 -8.33 -8.32
CA LEU A 362 -7.63 -8.85 -7.70
C LEU A 362 -7.36 -9.43 -6.30
N HIS A 363 -6.22 -10.11 -6.11
CA HIS A 363 -5.80 -10.56 -4.78
C HIS A 363 -5.51 -9.38 -3.85
N MET A 364 -4.88 -8.31 -4.34
CA MET A 364 -4.74 -7.06 -3.57
C MET A 364 -6.10 -6.52 -3.12
N SER A 365 -7.13 -6.57 -3.98
CA SER A 365 -8.47 -6.15 -3.60
C SER A 365 -9.06 -6.99 -2.44
N LYS A 366 -8.73 -8.29 -2.35
CA LYS A 366 -9.09 -9.12 -1.17
C LYS A 366 -8.42 -8.64 0.10
N VAL A 367 -7.13 -8.28 0.02
CA VAL A 367 -6.36 -7.76 1.15
C VAL A 367 -6.97 -6.44 1.63
N ILE A 368 -7.18 -5.48 0.72
CA ILE A 368 -7.86 -4.20 1.01
C ILE A 368 -9.22 -4.45 1.66
N TYR A 369 -10.03 -5.35 1.10
CA TYR A 369 -11.34 -5.67 1.65
C TYR A 369 -11.27 -6.15 3.10
N HIS A 370 -10.42 -7.13 3.43
CA HIS A 370 -10.34 -7.63 4.80
C HIS A 370 -9.76 -6.61 5.77
N ASP A 371 -8.76 -5.83 5.34
CA ASP A 371 -8.20 -4.75 6.15
C ASP A 371 -9.30 -3.74 6.50
N LEU A 372 -10.04 -3.25 5.50
CA LEU A 372 -11.08 -2.23 5.69
C LEU A 372 -12.34 -2.78 6.40
N THR A 373 -12.82 -3.96 6.03
CA THR A 373 -14.14 -4.45 6.49
C THR A 373 -14.09 -5.38 7.69
N THR A 374 -12.96 -6.08 7.90
CA THR A 374 -12.79 -7.03 9.00
C THR A 374 -12.00 -6.43 10.15
N ALA A 375 -10.88 -5.76 9.88
CA ALA A 375 -10.06 -5.11 10.92
C ALA A 375 -10.50 -3.66 11.22
N ASN A 376 -11.40 -3.06 10.42
CA ASN A 376 -11.76 -1.63 10.50
C ASN A 376 -10.55 -0.70 10.31
N VAL A 377 -9.63 -1.07 9.42
CA VAL A 377 -8.51 -0.22 9.03
C VAL A 377 -9.03 1.10 8.46
N SER A 378 -8.40 2.20 8.86
CA SER A 378 -8.79 3.56 8.51
C SER A 378 -7.85 4.25 7.52
N SER A 379 -6.70 3.64 7.22
CA SER A 379 -5.80 4.08 6.16
C SER A 379 -5.14 2.87 5.52
N TRP A 380 -4.96 2.88 4.20
CA TRP A 380 -4.33 1.77 3.48
C TRP A 380 -3.25 2.28 2.52
N SER A 381 -2.03 1.77 2.64
CA SER A 381 -0.89 2.15 1.82
C SER A 381 -0.25 0.94 1.12
N PHE A 382 -0.07 1.07 -0.19
CA PHE A 382 0.82 0.19 -0.94
C PHE A 382 2.28 0.46 -0.55
N TRP A 383 3.18 -0.51 -0.78
CA TRP A 383 4.63 -0.33 -0.63
C TRP A 383 5.19 0.61 -1.71
N THR A 384 6.02 0.15 -2.65
CA THR A 384 6.63 1.05 -3.62
C THR A 384 5.60 1.51 -4.66
N SER A 385 5.49 2.83 -4.82
CA SER A 385 4.63 3.42 -5.84
C SER A 385 5.14 3.15 -7.26
N MET A 386 6.46 3.01 -7.42
CA MET A 386 7.11 2.81 -8.71
C MET A 386 8.41 2.02 -8.53
N ASP A 387 8.70 1.09 -9.45
CA ASP A 387 9.95 0.32 -9.50
C ASP A 387 10.10 -0.33 -10.88
N MET A 388 11.18 -1.04 -11.13
CA MET A 388 11.35 -1.89 -12.31
C MET A 388 10.80 -3.30 -12.06
N ALA A 389 9.98 -3.83 -12.96
CA ALA A 389 9.52 -5.21 -13.02
C ALA A 389 10.63 -6.24 -13.35
N ARG A 390 11.70 -6.27 -12.55
CA ARG A 390 12.83 -7.21 -12.69
C ARG A 390 12.44 -8.65 -12.34
N TRP A 391 13.18 -9.63 -12.84
CA TRP A 391 12.98 -11.06 -12.50
C TRP A 391 11.55 -11.58 -12.70
N ASP A 392 10.82 -11.00 -13.66
CA ASP A 392 9.41 -11.34 -13.98
C ASP A 392 8.45 -11.26 -12.78
N HIS A 393 8.72 -10.36 -11.82
CA HIS A 393 7.82 -10.17 -10.67
C HIS A 393 6.51 -9.44 -11.03
N LYS A 394 6.38 -8.99 -12.29
CA LYS A 394 5.18 -8.31 -12.84
C LYS A 394 4.85 -7.07 -11.99
N ASN A 395 3.62 -6.96 -11.49
CA ASN A 395 3.15 -5.89 -10.61
C ASN A 395 3.01 -6.34 -9.14
N ARG A 396 3.77 -7.37 -8.72
CA ARG A 396 3.73 -7.85 -7.33
C ARG A 396 4.20 -6.77 -6.35
N PHE A 397 5.21 -5.99 -6.74
CA PHE A 397 5.90 -5.06 -5.83
C PHE A 397 5.68 -3.59 -6.14
N LEU A 398 4.99 -3.24 -7.23
CA LEU A 398 4.92 -1.87 -7.75
C LEU A 398 3.50 -1.49 -8.22
N LEU A 399 3.20 -0.19 -8.23
CA LEU A 399 2.00 0.35 -8.89
C LEU A 399 2.30 0.82 -10.33
N ILE A 400 3.47 1.43 -10.55
CA ILE A 400 3.95 1.92 -11.85
C ILE A 400 5.24 1.18 -12.22
N ASP A 401 5.24 0.52 -13.38
CA ASP A 401 6.43 -0.15 -13.91
C ASP A 401 7.33 0.85 -14.63
N LEU A 402 8.61 0.84 -14.29
CA LEU A 402 9.64 1.72 -14.84
C LEU A 402 10.58 0.91 -15.72
N VAL A 403 10.85 1.43 -16.91
CA VAL A 403 11.90 0.89 -17.80
C VAL A 403 12.89 2.01 -18.10
N PRO A 404 14.06 2.03 -17.43
CA PRO A 404 15.13 2.97 -17.73
C PRO A 404 15.58 2.97 -19.20
N GLY A 405 16.26 4.03 -19.63
CA GLY A 405 16.70 4.20 -21.02
C GLY A 405 17.55 3.04 -21.56
N SER A 406 18.39 2.45 -20.72
CA SER A 406 19.21 1.26 -21.02
C SER A 406 18.49 -0.09 -20.79
N GLY A 407 17.20 -0.08 -20.51
CA GLY A 407 16.36 -1.28 -20.31
C GLY A 407 16.07 -1.59 -18.84
N ILE A 408 15.32 -2.67 -18.59
CA ILE A 408 14.76 -3.02 -17.26
C ILE A 408 15.82 -3.29 -16.17
N TYR A 409 17.05 -3.62 -16.57
CA TYR A 409 18.20 -3.80 -15.69
C TYR A 409 19.23 -2.65 -15.80
N GLY A 410 18.85 -1.56 -16.47
CA GLY A 410 19.68 -0.37 -16.69
C GLY A 410 19.81 0.53 -15.45
N ASP A 411 20.58 1.62 -15.57
CA ASP A 411 20.70 2.61 -14.49
C ASP A 411 19.39 3.38 -14.34
N ILE A 412 18.80 3.34 -13.16
CA ILE A 412 17.51 3.99 -12.86
C ILE A 412 17.54 5.51 -13.05
N SER A 413 18.72 6.15 -13.03
CA SER A 413 18.83 7.58 -13.36
C SER A 413 18.64 7.90 -14.85
N GLU A 414 18.72 6.91 -15.74
CA GLU A 414 18.50 7.13 -17.16
C GLU A 414 17.00 7.19 -17.47
N SER A 415 16.50 8.39 -17.73
CA SER A 415 15.11 8.62 -18.11
C SER A 415 14.67 7.64 -19.19
N GLY A 416 13.54 6.99 -18.95
CA GLY A 416 12.99 6.00 -19.87
C GLY A 416 11.48 6.12 -20.02
N ARG A 417 10.79 4.99 -19.95
CA ARG A 417 9.33 4.90 -20.06
C ARG A 417 8.71 4.35 -18.78
N HIS A 418 7.44 4.67 -18.54
CA HIS A 418 6.64 4.13 -17.45
C HIS A 418 5.31 3.57 -17.94
N GLU A 419 4.74 2.64 -17.18
CA GLU A 419 3.43 2.05 -17.43
C GLU A 419 2.65 1.86 -16.13
N ALA A 420 1.38 2.28 -16.13
CA ALA A 420 0.48 2.04 -15.01
C ALA A 420 0.05 0.57 -14.99
N THR A 421 0.18 -0.10 -13.84
CA THR A 421 -0.21 -1.51 -13.72
C THR A 421 -1.66 -1.69 -13.30
N LYS A 422 -2.19 -2.92 -13.40
CA LYS A 422 -3.52 -3.24 -12.86
C LYS A 422 -3.62 -3.02 -11.35
N SER A 423 -2.52 -3.12 -10.61
CA SER A 423 -2.51 -2.79 -9.17
C SER A 423 -2.80 -1.31 -8.94
N LEU A 424 -2.24 -0.40 -9.76
CA LEU A 424 -2.55 1.02 -9.69
C LEU A 424 -4.06 1.26 -9.87
N TRP A 425 -4.65 0.73 -10.95
CA TRP A 425 -6.05 0.97 -11.25
C TRP A 425 -7.02 0.30 -10.24
N VAL A 426 -6.68 -0.88 -9.71
CA VAL A 426 -7.46 -1.49 -8.62
C VAL A 426 -7.34 -0.66 -7.34
N LEU A 427 -6.18 -0.12 -6.98
CA LEU A 427 -6.07 0.81 -5.86
C LEU A 427 -6.92 2.07 -6.12
N GLY A 428 -6.92 2.57 -7.35
CA GLY A 428 -7.74 3.69 -7.80
C GLY A 428 -9.25 3.46 -7.69
N ASN A 429 -9.73 2.21 -7.77
CA ASN A 429 -11.13 1.89 -7.49
C ASN A 429 -11.54 2.29 -6.06
N TYR A 430 -10.58 2.34 -5.13
CA TYR A 430 -10.78 2.81 -3.77
C TYR A 430 -10.36 4.27 -3.63
N SER A 431 -9.09 4.58 -3.90
CA SER A 431 -8.47 5.86 -3.53
C SER A 431 -9.08 7.06 -4.24
N LEU A 432 -9.48 6.94 -5.51
CA LEU A 432 -10.03 8.06 -6.27
C LEU A 432 -11.42 8.48 -5.77
N PHE A 433 -12.20 7.53 -5.25
CA PHE A 433 -13.62 7.74 -4.92
C PHE A 433 -13.91 7.81 -3.42
N ILE A 434 -13.13 7.09 -2.60
CA ILE A 434 -13.25 7.08 -1.14
C ILE A 434 -12.24 8.07 -0.57
N ARG A 435 -12.65 9.35 -0.47
CA ARG A 435 -11.78 10.44 -0.02
C ARG A 435 -11.69 10.49 1.52
N PRO A 436 -10.67 11.14 2.10
CA PRO A 436 -10.60 11.37 3.53
C PRO A 436 -11.91 11.93 4.10
N GLY A 437 -12.36 11.39 5.23
CA GLY A 437 -13.63 11.72 5.87
C GLY A 437 -14.80 10.81 5.46
N TYR A 438 -14.69 10.01 4.41
CA TYR A 438 -15.72 9.02 4.07
C TYR A 438 -15.88 8.00 5.19
N GLN A 439 -17.12 7.69 5.53
CA GLN A 439 -17.46 6.78 6.60
C GLN A 439 -17.94 5.44 6.03
N ARG A 440 -17.37 4.33 6.50
CA ARG A 440 -17.87 3.00 6.10
C ARG A 440 -19.28 2.80 6.63
N VAL A 441 -20.16 2.31 5.78
CA VAL A 441 -21.52 1.90 6.14
C VAL A 441 -21.69 0.40 5.93
N ASP A 442 -22.73 -0.17 6.52
CA ASP A 442 -23.02 -1.60 6.39
C ASP A 442 -23.36 -1.96 4.95
N LEU A 443 -22.79 -3.07 4.48
CA LEU A 443 -23.11 -3.71 3.21
C LEU A 443 -23.19 -5.21 3.46
N SER A 444 -24.34 -5.79 3.11
CA SER A 444 -24.60 -7.23 3.24
C SER A 444 -24.90 -7.82 1.87
N ILE A 445 -24.18 -8.89 1.50
CA ILE A 445 -24.40 -9.64 0.25
C ILE A 445 -25.07 -10.96 0.59
N ALA A 446 -26.19 -11.28 -0.06
CA ALA A 446 -26.86 -12.56 0.10
C ALA A 446 -25.97 -13.71 -0.41
N ASN A 447 -25.81 -14.75 0.41
CA ASN A 447 -24.93 -15.90 0.15
C ASN A 447 -23.50 -15.45 -0.22
N PRO A 448 -22.76 -14.85 0.73
CA PRO A 448 -21.44 -14.29 0.49
C PRO A 448 -20.45 -15.39 0.09
N SER A 449 -19.43 -15.04 -0.69
CA SER A 449 -18.35 -15.94 -1.08
C SER A 449 -17.00 -15.23 -1.02
N SER A 450 -15.90 -15.99 -1.02
CA SER A 450 -14.56 -15.41 -1.11
C SER A 450 -14.23 -14.84 -2.49
N SER A 451 -15.09 -15.07 -3.49
CA SER A 451 -14.87 -14.68 -4.89
C SER A 451 -15.79 -13.54 -5.33
N PHE A 452 -16.72 -13.10 -4.47
CA PHE A 452 -17.52 -11.91 -4.69
C PHE A 452 -17.81 -11.20 -3.36
N PHE A 453 -17.27 -9.99 -3.22
CA PHE A 453 -17.33 -9.19 -2.00
C PHE A 453 -17.34 -7.70 -2.33
N GLY A 454 -17.71 -6.85 -1.37
CA GLY A 454 -17.73 -5.41 -1.57
C GLY A 454 -17.87 -4.61 -0.28
N SER A 455 -17.65 -3.29 -0.39
CA SER A 455 -17.74 -2.34 0.72
C SER A 455 -18.44 -1.06 0.28
N ALA A 456 -19.12 -0.39 1.22
CA ALA A 456 -19.86 0.84 0.97
C ALA A 456 -19.39 1.98 1.89
N TRP A 457 -19.34 3.19 1.32
CA TRP A 457 -18.73 4.36 1.93
C TRP A 457 -19.58 5.59 1.66
N MET A 458 -19.95 6.29 2.72
CA MET A 458 -20.77 7.48 2.65
C MET A 458 -19.91 8.74 2.79
N SER A 459 -20.10 9.71 1.91
CA SER A 459 -19.43 11.00 1.99
C SER A 459 -19.80 11.76 3.28
N PRO A 460 -18.93 12.65 3.79
CA PRO A 460 -19.23 13.45 4.98
C PRO A 460 -20.54 14.25 4.90
N ASP A 461 -20.84 14.81 3.73
CA ASP A 461 -22.04 15.61 3.46
C ASP A 461 -23.30 14.77 3.15
N LYS A 462 -23.16 13.44 3.17
CA LYS A 462 -24.22 12.46 2.90
C LYS A 462 -24.87 12.56 1.51
N LYS A 463 -24.18 13.19 0.54
CA LYS A 463 -24.67 13.33 -0.84
C LYS A 463 -24.17 12.24 -1.78
N ARG A 464 -23.11 11.54 -1.42
CA ARG A 464 -22.48 10.54 -2.27
C ARG A 464 -22.27 9.22 -1.55
N LEU A 465 -22.79 8.15 -2.14
CA LEU A 465 -22.53 6.77 -1.72
C LEU A 465 -21.57 6.13 -2.73
N VAL A 466 -20.44 5.65 -2.24
CA VAL A 466 -19.45 4.91 -3.04
C VAL A 466 -19.49 3.45 -2.64
N VAL A 467 -19.65 2.56 -3.63
CA VAL A 467 -19.68 1.11 -3.40
C VAL A 467 -18.63 0.45 -4.28
N VAL A 468 -17.71 -0.29 -3.68
CA VAL A 468 -16.66 -1.03 -4.40
C VAL A 468 -16.94 -2.51 -4.31
N TYR A 469 -17.08 -3.18 -5.44
CA TYR A 469 -17.22 -4.63 -5.54
C TYR A 469 -16.02 -5.25 -6.24
N THR A 470 -15.67 -6.46 -5.81
CA THR A 470 -14.70 -7.30 -6.51
C THR A 470 -15.38 -8.60 -6.92
N ASN A 471 -15.33 -8.90 -8.22
CA ASN A 471 -15.84 -10.14 -8.80
C ASN A 471 -14.66 -10.94 -9.36
N MET A 472 -14.28 -12.01 -8.67
CA MET A 472 -13.22 -12.93 -9.10
C MET A 472 -13.79 -14.17 -9.78
N THR A 473 -15.08 -14.17 -10.12
CA THR A 473 -15.72 -15.25 -10.86
C THR A 473 -15.59 -15.03 -12.37
N GLY A 474 -15.71 -16.11 -13.14
CA GLY A 474 -15.76 -16.05 -14.61
C GLY A 474 -17.13 -15.65 -15.17
N LYS A 475 -18.04 -15.12 -14.36
CA LYS A 475 -19.39 -14.69 -14.79
C LYS A 475 -19.68 -13.27 -14.36
N SER A 476 -20.47 -12.56 -15.17
CA SER A 476 -21.04 -11.28 -14.76
C SER A 476 -22.03 -11.46 -13.61
N ILE A 477 -22.06 -10.50 -12.70
CA ILE A 477 -22.97 -10.48 -11.55
C ILE A 477 -23.89 -9.28 -11.68
N ALA A 478 -25.20 -9.52 -11.70
CA ALA A 478 -26.20 -8.46 -11.61
C ALA A 478 -26.53 -8.21 -10.13
N ILE A 479 -26.59 -6.94 -9.74
CA ILE A 479 -26.87 -6.52 -8.37
C ILE A 479 -28.30 -6.02 -8.26
N ASP A 480 -29.07 -6.71 -7.44
CA ASP A 480 -30.33 -6.21 -6.88
C ASP A 480 -29.99 -5.42 -5.61
N LEU A 481 -29.88 -4.10 -5.74
CA LEU A 481 -29.42 -3.20 -4.67
C LEU A 481 -30.59 -2.59 -3.92
N ASN A 482 -30.65 -2.86 -2.61
CA ASN A 482 -31.53 -2.17 -1.68
C ASN A 482 -30.72 -1.26 -0.74
N VAL A 483 -30.99 0.05 -0.76
CA VAL A 483 -30.34 1.02 0.14
C VAL A 483 -31.36 1.56 1.14
N THR A 484 -31.14 1.31 2.42
CA THR A 484 -31.96 1.87 3.50
C THR A 484 -31.36 3.16 4.04
N GLY A 485 -32.21 4.16 4.27
CA GLY A 485 -31.82 5.48 4.81
C GLY A 485 -31.50 6.56 3.78
N LEU A 486 -31.58 6.25 2.47
CA LEU A 486 -31.47 7.23 1.38
C LEU A 486 -32.71 7.22 0.49
N GLY A 487 -32.94 8.32 -0.20
CA GLY A 487 -33.95 8.41 -1.26
C GLY A 487 -33.50 7.73 -2.57
N ARG A 488 -34.16 8.05 -3.67
CA ARG A 488 -33.69 7.64 -5.01
C ARG A 488 -32.46 8.47 -5.39
N HIS A 489 -31.42 7.83 -5.90
CA HIS A 489 -30.24 8.54 -6.44
C HIS A 489 -30.61 9.35 -7.68
N SER A 490 -29.95 10.49 -7.87
CA SER A 490 -30.08 11.36 -9.05
C SER A 490 -29.24 10.86 -10.23
N SER A 491 -28.10 10.23 -9.95
CA SER A 491 -27.23 9.61 -10.96
C SER A 491 -26.37 8.52 -10.37
N VAL A 492 -25.88 7.63 -11.23
CA VAL A 492 -24.88 6.62 -10.89
C VAL A 492 -23.82 6.56 -11.98
N LYS A 493 -22.56 6.55 -11.57
CA LYS A 493 -21.42 6.23 -12.44
C LYS A 493 -20.75 4.94 -12.00
N GLN A 494 -20.23 4.19 -12.96
CA GLN A 494 -19.51 2.94 -12.76
C GLN A 494 -18.09 3.10 -13.28
N TYR A 495 -17.10 2.65 -12.52
CA TYR A 495 -15.69 2.65 -12.90
C TYR A 495 -15.12 1.24 -12.72
N THR A 496 -14.74 0.59 -13.82
CA THR A 496 -14.33 -0.82 -13.79
C THR A 496 -12.86 -0.98 -14.16
N THR A 497 -12.11 -1.72 -13.33
CA THR A 497 -10.80 -2.27 -13.66
C THR A 497 -10.96 -3.75 -13.93
N SER A 498 -10.57 -4.17 -15.13
CA SER A 498 -10.60 -5.57 -15.59
C SER A 498 -9.40 -5.82 -16.50
N ARG A 499 -9.39 -6.93 -17.25
CA ARG A 499 -8.33 -7.18 -18.25
C ARG A 499 -8.26 -6.06 -19.29
N THR A 500 -9.41 -5.55 -19.73
CA THR A 500 -9.53 -4.60 -20.85
C THR A 500 -9.88 -3.17 -20.43
N LYS A 501 -10.14 -2.95 -19.12
CA LYS A 501 -10.50 -1.64 -18.58
C LYS A 501 -9.54 -1.24 -17.48
N ASP A 502 -9.17 0.03 -17.45
CA ASP A 502 -8.37 0.68 -16.43
C ASP A 502 -9.19 1.84 -15.87
N LEU A 503 -9.94 1.58 -14.80
CA LEU A 503 -11.00 2.47 -14.29
C LEU A 503 -11.93 3.02 -15.38
N GLY A 504 -12.28 2.18 -16.36
CA GLY A 504 -13.14 2.62 -17.48
C GLY A 504 -14.51 3.06 -16.97
N GLU A 505 -14.89 4.32 -17.24
CA GLU A 505 -16.20 4.85 -16.88
C GLU A 505 -17.31 4.25 -17.74
N ASN A 506 -18.44 3.95 -17.10
CA ASN A 506 -19.71 3.65 -17.74
C ASN A 506 -20.84 4.32 -16.96
N THR A 507 -21.94 4.65 -17.65
CA THR A 507 -23.20 5.06 -17.01
C THR A 507 -24.20 3.92 -17.18
N PRO A 508 -24.53 3.16 -16.12
CA PRO A 508 -25.51 2.09 -16.19
C PRO A 508 -26.86 2.58 -16.74
N SER A 509 -27.40 1.88 -17.73
CA SER A 509 -28.74 2.15 -18.27
C SER A 509 -29.77 1.25 -17.58
N GLY A 510 -30.62 1.83 -16.72
CA GLY A 510 -31.65 1.09 -15.97
C GLY A 510 -31.33 0.92 -14.48
N GLU A 511 -32.12 0.10 -13.79
CA GLU A 511 -31.94 -0.16 -12.34
C GLU A 511 -30.98 -1.32 -12.05
N GLU A 512 -30.72 -2.20 -13.03
CA GLU A 512 -29.74 -3.28 -12.87
C GLU A 512 -28.31 -2.78 -13.04
N THR A 513 -27.50 -2.97 -11.99
CA THR A 513 -26.05 -2.72 -12.03
C THR A 513 -25.31 -4.04 -12.26
N VAL A 514 -24.49 -4.10 -13.31
CA VAL A 514 -23.77 -5.32 -13.70
C VAL A 514 -22.28 -5.16 -13.45
N ILE A 515 -21.69 -6.17 -12.81
CA ILE A 515 -20.27 -6.24 -12.47
C ILE A 515 -19.62 -7.27 -13.38
N ASP A 516 -18.64 -6.83 -14.15
CA ASP A 516 -17.90 -7.67 -15.10
C ASP A 516 -17.21 -8.85 -14.39
N PRO A 517 -17.03 -10.00 -15.07
CA PRO A 517 -16.19 -11.08 -14.55
C PRO A 517 -14.75 -10.60 -14.36
N LEU A 518 -14.04 -11.18 -13.38
CA LEU A 518 -12.63 -10.89 -13.10
C LEU A 518 -12.33 -9.38 -13.06
N SER A 519 -13.05 -8.65 -12.21
CA SER A 519 -12.98 -7.20 -12.15
C SER A 519 -13.12 -6.64 -10.74
N VAL A 520 -12.65 -5.39 -10.58
CA VAL A 520 -13.04 -4.50 -9.48
C VAL A 520 -13.86 -3.37 -10.08
N THR A 521 -15.01 -3.09 -9.48
CA THR A 521 -15.93 -2.08 -9.99
C THR A 521 -16.38 -1.16 -8.85
N THR A 522 -16.25 0.14 -9.08
CA THR A 522 -16.71 1.19 -8.17
C THR A 522 -17.95 1.86 -8.73
N PHE A 523 -19.03 1.85 -7.96
CA PHE A 523 -20.23 2.63 -8.22
C PHE A 523 -20.21 3.89 -7.38
N VAL A 524 -20.53 5.01 -8.01
CA VAL A 524 -20.65 6.33 -7.37
C VAL A 524 -22.08 6.81 -7.58
N TYR A 525 -22.87 6.76 -6.52
CA TYR A 525 -24.25 7.23 -6.50
C TYR A 525 -24.32 8.65 -5.93
N GLU A 526 -24.96 9.56 -6.65
CA GLU A 526 -25.21 10.94 -6.21
C GLU A 526 -26.69 11.08 -5.82
N PHE A 527 -27.00 11.74 -4.69
CA PHE A 527 -28.36 11.92 -4.15
C PHE A 527 -28.80 13.38 -4.10
#